data_AF-Q1QA99-F1
#
_entry.id   AF-Q1QA99-F1
#
_cell.length_a   1.000
_cell.length_b   1.000
_cell.length_c   1.000
_cell.angle_alpha   90.00
_cell.angle_beta   90.00
_cell.angle_gamma   90.00
#
_symmetry.space_group_name_H-M   'P 1'
#
loop_
_entity.id
_entity.type
_entity.pdbx_description
1 polymer ?
#
loop_
_entity_poly.entity_id
_entity_poly.type
_entity_poly.pdbx_seq_one_letter_code
_entity_poly.pdbx_strand_id
1 'polypeptide(L)'
;MGKSIRTTSNTQTTTNSTPATFKAGDSVLCPSVGNGTYKLVQKSKDCLTINIGNVECLYRADGRAYHDDCYVLPSLFHDTPANRQAIATLYSGAPTTQSNQRTVIDLTEADDKEVVVMSVFELSDIACDIESAAIVISDIGKLLALIHYKKIDTHTAISMARLTHDATVTWDDLLLRRVNSIKETLAMTSYGKEGK
;
A
#
# COMPACT_ATOMS: atom_id res chain seq x y z
N MET A 1 10.79 29.42 -6.37
CA MET A 1 12.02 28.76 -5.88
C MET A 1 11.68 27.98 -4.62
N GLY A 2 11.33 26.70 -4.74
CA GLY A 2 11.07 25.82 -3.60
C GLY A 2 12.36 25.11 -3.19
N LYS A 3 12.74 25.19 -1.91
CA LYS A 3 13.96 24.57 -1.38
C LYS A 3 13.80 23.05 -1.37
N SER A 4 14.70 22.35 -2.07
CA SER A 4 14.85 20.90 -2.03
C SER A 4 15.33 20.46 -0.65
N ILE A 5 14.56 19.61 0.04
CA ILE A 5 15.01 18.93 1.25
C ILE A 5 15.78 17.69 0.80
N ARG A 6 17.10 17.73 0.96
CA ARG A 6 18.01 16.63 0.67
C ARG A 6 18.15 15.77 1.92
N THR A 7 17.52 14.60 1.94
CA THR A 7 17.69 13.63 3.02
C THR A 7 19.05 12.93 2.87
N THR A 8 19.97 13.14 3.81
CA THR A 8 21.23 12.40 3.89
C THR A 8 21.03 11.13 4.71
N SER A 9 21.16 9.96 4.08
CA SER A 9 21.28 8.68 4.79
C SER A 9 22.62 8.61 5.52
N ASN A 10 22.59 8.62 6.85
CA ASN A 10 23.73 8.19 7.64
C ASN A 10 23.74 6.66 7.66
N THR A 11 24.54 6.05 6.79
CA THR A 11 24.87 4.62 6.90
C THR A 11 25.75 4.46 8.13
N GLN A 12 25.17 4.04 9.24
CA GLN A 12 25.90 3.73 10.46
C GLN A 12 26.66 2.41 10.24
N THR A 13 27.97 2.49 10.00
CA THR A 13 28.85 1.33 9.90
C THR A 13 28.95 0.67 11.27
N THR A 14 28.30 -0.47 11.47
CA THR A 14 28.43 -1.25 12.70
C THR A 14 29.73 -2.04 12.70
N THR A 15 30.50 -1.75 13.75
CA THR A 15 31.75 -2.33 14.25
C THR A 15 31.91 -3.84 14.11
N ASN A 16 33.13 -4.24 13.69
CA ASN A 16 33.79 -5.55 13.81
C ASN A 16 33.12 -6.52 14.81
N SER A 17 32.29 -7.42 14.31
CA SER A 17 31.80 -8.57 15.06
C SER A 17 32.89 -9.63 15.17
N THR A 18 33.16 -10.10 16.39
CA THR A 18 33.90 -11.33 16.66
C THR A 18 33.33 -12.45 15.76
N PRO A 19 34.16 -13.23 15.05
CA PRO A 19 33.67 -14.37 14.26
C PRO A 19 32.80 -15.27 15.14
N ALA A 20 31.60 -15.63 14.65
CA ALA A 20 30.71 -16.51 15.38
C ALA A 20 31.37 -17.90 15.53
N THR A 21 31.45 -18.40 16.75
CA THR A 21 31.90 -19.77 17.03
C THR A 21 30.69 -20.67 17.29
N PHE A 22 30.58 -21.74 16.54
CA PHE A 22 29.53 -22.75 16.61
C PHE A 22 30.02 -24.04 17.28
N LYS A 23 29.10 -24.76 17.93
CA LYS A 23 29.36 -26.08 18.52
C LYS A 23 28.20 -27.04 18.28
N ALA A 24 28.47 -28.33 18.47
CA ALA A 24 27.42 -29.34 18.43
C ALA A 24 26.33 -29.07 19.48
N GLY A 25 25.07 -29.22 19.06
CA GLY A 25 23.89 -28.92 19.85
C GLY A 25 23.33 -27.52 19.63
N ASP A 26 24.09 -26.59 19.04
CA ASP A 26 23.60 -25.25 18.71
C ASP A 26 22.43 -25.33 17.72
N SER A 27 21.43 -24.49 17.96
CA SER A 27 20.33 -24.22 17.03
C SER A 27 20.75 -23.12 16.08
N VAL A 28 20.63 -23.34 14.76
CA VAL A 28 21.11 -22.42 13.72
C VAL A 28 20.09 -22.17 12.62
N LEU A 29 20.22 -21.03 11.97
CA LEU A 29 19.39 -20.55 10.87
C LEU A 29 20.22 -20.53 9.58
N CYS A 30 19.59 -20.90 8.47
CA CYS A 30 20.21 -20.93 7.13
C CYS A 30 19.33 -20.16 6.12
N PRO A 31 19.41 -18.81 6.07
CA PRO A 31 18.48 -17.97 5.32
C PRO A 31 18.41 -18.26 3.82
N SER A 32 19.53 -18.67 3.22
CA SER A 32 19.59 -19.03 1.79
C SER A 32 18.90 -20.36 1.45
N VAL A 33 18.53 -21.14 2.47
CA VAL A 33 17.87 -22.44 2.34
C VAL A 33 16.39 -22.31 2.70
N GLY A 34 16.08 -21.53 3.73
CA GLY A 34 14.71 -21.23 4.15
C GLY A 34 14.62 -20.72 5.58
N ASN A 35 13.40 -20.58 6.08
CA ASN A 35 13.11 -20.03 7.41
C ASN A 35 13.17 -21.07 8.55
N GLY A 36 13.58 -22.30 8.21
CA GLY A 36 13.68 -23.41 9.14
C GLY A 36 14.84 -23.27 10.12
N THR A 37 14.78 -24.08 11.17
CA THR A 37 15.84 -24.15 12.19
C THR A 37 16.51 -25.51 12.10
N TYR A 38 17.84 -25.52 12.16
CA TYR A 38 18.66 -26.72 12.08
C TYR A 38 19.44 -26.89 13.36
N LYS A 39 19.71 -28.14 13.74
CA LYS A 39 20.55 -28.44 14.90
C LYS A 39 21.89 -28.93 14.41
N LEU A 40 22.97 -28.28 14.85
CA LEU A 40 24.33 -28.71 14.53
C LEU A 40 24.67 -30.00 15.27
N VAL A 41 25.25 -30.96 14.55
CA VAL A 41 25.68 -32.25 15.10
C VAL A 41 27.19 -32.39 14.93
N GLN A 42 27.87 -33.00 15.91
CA GLN A 42 29.29 -33.32 15.79
C GLN A 42 29.45 -34.53 14.86
N LYS A 43 30.23 -34.39 13.78
CA LYS A 43 30.57 -35.51 12.89
C LYS A 43 31.95 -36.10 13.20
N SER A 44 32.93 -35.25 13.43
CA SER A 44 34.29 -35.61 13.85
C SER A 44 34.88 -34.50 14.71
N LYS A 45 36.07 -34.66 15.29
CA LYS A 45 36.65 -33.71 16.28
C LYS A 45 36.53 -32.23 15.88
N ASP A 46 36.74 -31.93 14.59
CA ASP A 46 36.77 -30.55 14.07
C ASP A 46 35.67 -30.27 13.02
N CYS A 47 34.70 -31.19 12.88
CA CYS A 47 33.64 -31.11 11.86
C CYS A 47 32.24 -31.12 12.49
N LEU A 48 31.47 -30.09 12.17
CA LEU A 48 30.04 -29.97 12.45
C LEU A 48 29.24 -30.28 11.18
N THR A 49 28.01 -30.74 11.35
CA THR A 49 27.13 -31.06 10.23
C THR A 49 25.68 -30.64 10.48
N ILE A 50 25.00 -30.26 9.40
CA ILE A 50 23.53 -30.20 9.31
C ILE A 50 23.08 -30.92 8.04
N ASN A 51 21.88 -31.50 8.08
CA ASN A 51 21.24 -32.08 6.91
C ASN A 51 20.19 -31.10 6.37
N ILE A 52 20.35 -30.73 5.10
CA ILE A 52 19.39 -29.90 4.36
C ILE A 52 18.76 -30.80 3.28
N GLY A 53 17.54 -31.28 3.54
CA GLY A 53 16.92 -32.32 2.72
C GLY A 53 17.78 -33.59 2.72
N ASN A 54 18.21 -34.02 1.53
CA ASN A 54 19.09 -35.18 1.35
C ASN A 54 20.58 -34.81 1.24
N VAL A 55 20.95 -33.55 1.47
CA VAL A 55 22.32 -33.06 1.37
C VAL A 55 22.90 -32.85 2.76
N GLU A 56 24.04 -33.47 3.02
CA GLU A 56 24.81 -33.27 4.23
C GLU A 56 25.82 -32.13 4.03
N CYS A 57 25.74 -31.09 4.86
CA CYS A 57 26.61 -29.92 4.77
C CYS A 57 27.60 -29.90 5.96
N LEU A 58 28.90 -29.84 5.66
CA LEU A 58 29.98 -29.98 6.63
C LEU A 58 30.68 -28.65 6.92
N TYR A 59 30.73 -28.26 8.19
CA TYR A 59 31.23 -26.97 8.66
C TYR A 59 32.37 -27.11 9.67
N ARG A 60 33.26 -26.11 9.70
CA ARG A 60 34.19 -25.86 10.81
C ARG A 60 33.46 -25.10 11.92
N ALA A 61 34.09 -24.97 13.08
CA ALA A 61 33.55 -24.24 14.22
C ALA A 61 33.32 -22.74 13.94
N ASP A 62 33.93 -22.16 12.91
CA ASP A 62 33.73 -20.77 12.51
C ASP A 62 32.58 -20.58 11.48
N GLY A 63 31.87 -21.65 11.14
CA GLY A 63 30.76 -21.64 10.19
C GLY A 63 31.17 -21.66 8.71
N ARG A 64 32.47 -21.78 8.39
CA ARG A 64 32.93 -22.01 7.01
C ARG A 64 32.89 -23.49 6.64
N ALA A 65 32.98 -23.77 5.34
CA ALA A 65 33.06 -25.13 4.83
C ALA A 65 34.26 -25.89 5.42
N TYR A 66 34.04 -27.17 5.76
CA TYR A 66 35.08 -28.04 6.32
C TYR A 66 36.17 -28.36 5.28
N HIS A 67 35.76 -28.59 4.04
CA HIS A 67 36.62 -28.77 2.87
C HIS A 67 36.62 -27.50 2.01
N ASP A 68 37.80 -26.98 1.69
CA ASP A 68 37.96 -25.73 0.91
C ASP A 68 37.66 -25.95 -0.60
N ASP A 69 37.56 -27.21 -1.00
CA ASP A 69 37.26 -27.76 -2.33
C ASP A 69 35.75 -28.06 -2.55
N CYS A 70 34.91 -27.77 -1.56
CA CYS A 70 33.47 -28.01 -1.62
C CYS A 70 32.67 -26.74 -2.00
N TYR A 71 31.54 -27.00 -2.67
CA TYR A 71 30.49 -26.06 -3.06
C TYR A 71 30.21 -24.97 -2.01
N VAL A 72 29.78 -23.80 -2.50
CA VAL A 72 29.33 -22.67 -1.65
C VAL A 72 28.26 -23.17 -0.68
N LEU A 73 28.63 -23.36 0.59
CA LEU A 73 27.71 -23.77 1.65
C LEU A 73 26.87 -22.57 2.11
N PRO A 74 25.63 -22.81 2.56
CA PRO A 74 24.80 -21.76 3.13
C PRO A 74 25.43 -21.21 4.41
N SER A 75 25.32 -19.89 4.60
CA SER A 75 25.83 -19.24 5.81
C SER A 75 25.00 -19.61 7.03
N LEU A 76 25.68 -19.87 8.15
CA LEU A 76 25.06 -20.20 9.43
C LEU A 76 24.93 -18.96 10.32
N PHE A 77 23.81 -18.87 11.04
CA PHE A 77 23.59 -17.87 12.08
C PHE A 77 23.01 -18.56 13.32
N HIS A 78 23.44 -18.19 14.53
CA HIS A 78 22.80 -18.69 15.74
C HIS A 78 21.32 -18.35 15.76
N ASP A 79 20.50 -19.30 16.19
CA ASP A 79 19.08 -19.10 16.42
C ASP A 79 18.85 -18.29 17.69
N THR A 80 18.98 -16.97 17.56
CA THR A 80 18.66 -15.99 18.60
C THR A 80 17.52 -15.09 18.13
N PRO A 81 16.75 -14.48 19.05
CA PRO A 81 15.70 -13.52 18.68
C PRO A 81 16.22 -12.39 17.78
N ALA A 82 17.41 -11.86 18.08
CA ALA A 82 18.05 -10.80 17.30
C ALA A 82 18.38 -11.26 15.88
N ASN A 83 18.99 -12.43 15.72
CA ASN A 83 19.31 -12.97 14.39
C ASN A 83 18.06 -13.31 13.60
N ARG A 84 17.00 -13.85 14.23
CA ARG A 84 15.71 -14.07 13.56
C ARG A 84 15.11 -12.77 13.06
N GLN A 85 15.11 -11.72 13.87
CA GLN A 85 14.60 -10.40 13.47
C GLN A 85 15.43 -9.78 12.34
N ALA A 86 16.76 -9.88 12.42
CA ALA A 86 17.65 -9.37 11.38
C ALA A 86 17.47 -10.15 10.05
N ILE A 87 17.42 -11.48 10.12
CA ILE A 87 17.17 -12.33 8.95
C ILE A 87 15.79 -12.06 8.36
N ALA A 88 14.75 -11.93 9.18
CA ALA A 88 13.43 -11.55 8.71
C ALA A 88 13.43 -10.17 8.03
N THR A 89 14.21 -9.22 8.53
CA THR A 89 14.33 -7.90 7.89
C THR A 89 15.07 -7.97 6.55
N LEU A 90 16.11 -8.82 6.45
CA LEU A 90 17.00 -8.90 5.30
C LEU A 90 16.52 -9.85 4.19
N TYR A 91 15.87 -10.96 4.54
CA TYR A 91 15.58 -12.08 3.63
C TYR A 91 14.08 -12.31 3.38
N SER A 92 13.20 -11.98 4.32
CA SER A 92 11.77 -11.82 3.98
C SER A 92 11.58 -10.40 3.48
N GLY A 93 11.93 -10.15 2.22
CA GLY A 93 11.97 -8.83 1.60
C GLY A 93 10.82 -7.93 2.04
N ALA A 94 11.18 -6.78 2.61
CA ALA A 94 10.27 -5.81 3.22
C ALA A 94 9.46 -6.40 4.39
N PRO A 95 8.94 -5.60 5.33
CA PRO A 95 7.92 -6.09 6.25
C PRO A 95 6.90 -6.87 5.42
N THR A 96 6.51 -8.07 5.87
CA THR A 96 5.47 -8.92 5.28
C THR A 96 4.07 -8.29 5.43
N THR A 97 4.00 -6.98 5.19
CA THR A 97 2.84 -6.12 5.06
C THR A 97 3.03 -5.19 3.85
N GLN A 98 3.34 -5.70 2.66
CA GLN A 98 2.55 -5.30 1.50
C GLN A 98 1.66 -6.50 1.14
N SER A 99 0.72 -6.94 2.00
CA SER A 99 -0.53 -6.26 2.35
C SER A 99 -1.03 -5.34 1.24
N ASN A 100 -2.31 -5.41 0.92
CA ASN A 100 -3.02 -4.41 0.12
C ASN A 100 -2.86 -3.02 0.78
N GLN A 101 -1.70 -2.39 0.67
CA GLN A 101 -1.42 -1.11 1.28
C GLN A 101 -2.08 -0.06 0.40
N ARG A 102 -3.15 0.55 0.94
CA ARG A 102 -3.79 1.72 0.34
C ARG A 102 -2.72 2.79 0.16
N THR A 103 -2.56 3.27 -1.06
CA THR A 103 -1.84 4.54 -1.29
C THR A 103 -2.73 5.65 -0.74
N VAL A 104 -2.24 6.36 0.27
CA VAL A 104 -2.95 7.50 0.88
C VAL A 104 -2.27 8.77 0.40
N ILE A 105 -3.02 9.62 -0.30
CA ILE A 105 -2.61 10.99 -0.59
C ILE A 105 -3.22 11.84 0.53
N ASP A 106 -2.38 12.29 1.45
CA ASP A 106 -2.79 13.12 2.57
C ASP A 106 -2.54 14.59 2.23
N LEU A 107 -3.62 15.38 2.18
CA LEU A 107 -3.59 16.82 1.93
C LEU A 107 -3.96 17.62 3.18
N THR A 108 -4.05 16.95 4.34
CA THR A 108 -4.45 17.58 5.60
C THR A 108 -3.36 18.46 6.19
N GLU A 109 -3.77 19.45 6.98
CA GLU A 109 -2.88 20.33 7.73
C GLU A 109 -2.74 19.85 9.18
N ALA A 110 -1.70 20.32 9.87
CA ALA A 110 -1.33 19.83 11.21
C ALA A 110 -2.40 20.04 12.30
N ASP A 111 -3.38 20.89 12.05
CA ASP A 111 -4.50 21.23 12.94
C ASP A 111 -5.86 20.66 12.50
N ASP A 112 -5.89 19.85 11.43
CA ASP A 112 -7.09 19.11 11.04
C ASP A 112 -7.46 18.08 12.12
N LYS A 113 -8.52 18.39 12.88
CA LYS A 113 -8.95 17.57 14.04
C LYS A 113 -9.71 16.31 13.64
N GLU A 114 -10.19 16.23 12.40
CA GLU A 114 -10.96 15.11 11.88
C GLU A 114 -10.78 14.98 10.37
N VAL A 115 -10.56 13.75 9.90
CA VAL A 115 -10.23 13.46 8.50
C VAL A 115 -11.15 12.35 7.98
N VAL A 116 -11.79 12.59 6.84
CA VAL A 116 -12.63 11.61 6.13
C VAL A 116 -11.84 11.05 4.96
N VAL A 117 -11.67 9.72 4.92
CA VAL A 117 -10.83 9.06 3.90
C VAL A 117 -11.69 8.38 2.83
N MET A 118 -11.88 9.03 1.69
CA MET A 118 -12.63 8.50 0.52
C MET A 118 -11.73 7.76 -0.47
N SER A 119 -12.25 6.75 -1.18
CA SER A 119 -11.48 6.14 -2.28
C SER A 119 -11.38 7.08 -3.48
N VAL A 120 -10.29 7.00 -4.24
CA VAL A 120 -10.11 7.84 -5.44
C VAL A 120 -11.16 7.52 -6.51
N PHE A 121 -11.64 6.28 -6.58
CA PHE A 121 -12.72 5.89 -7.48
C PHE A 121 -14.03 6.59 -7.12
N GLU A 122 -14.44 6.58 -5.85
CA GLU A 122 -15.65 7.30 -5.41
C GLU A 122 -15.53 8.81 -5.63
N LEU A 123 -14.35 9.39 -5.32
CA LEU A 123 -14.11 10.82 -5.57
C LEU A 123 -14.19 11.14 -7.07
N SER A 124 -13.64 10.26 -7.92
CA SER A 124 -13.72 10.39 -9.38
C SER A 124 -15.15 10.30 -9.87
N ASP A 125 -15.95 9.35 -9.37
CA ASP A 125 -17.35 9.20 -9.76
C ASP A 125 -18.16 10.44 -9.39
N ILE A 126 -17.95 10.99 -8.19
CA ILE A 126 -18.60 12.23 -7.76
C ILE A 126 -18.19 13.40 -8.68
N ALA A 127 -16.90 13.53 -8.99
CA ALA A 127 -16.43 14.59 -9.88
C ALA A 127 -17.03 14.46 -11.30
N CYS A 128 -17.10 13.24 -11.84
CA CYS A 128 -17.72 12.96 -13.14
C CYS A 128 -19.22 13.29 -13.16
N ASP A 129 -19.95 12.94 -12.10
CA ASP A 129 -21.38 13.24 -12.00
C ASP A 129 -21.64 14.75 -11.92
N ILE A 130 -20.81 15.49 -11.16
CA ILE A 130 -20.89 16.95 -11.06
C ILE A 130 -20.55 17.63 -12.40
N GLU A 131 -19.48 17.19 -13.07
CA GLU A 131 -19.08 17.72 -14.38
C GLU A 131 -20.18 17.49 -15.43
N SER A 132 -20.72 16.28 -15.48
CA SER A 132 -21.79 15.91 -16.41
C SER A 132 -23.06 16.73 -16.16
N ALA A 133 -23.44 16.94 -14.90
CA ALA A 133 -24.54 17.81 -14.55
C ALA A 133 -24.30 19.27 -14.98
N ALA A 134 -23.09 19.79 -14.77
CA ALA A 134 -22.73 21.15 -15.19
C ALA A 134 -22.83 21.33 -16.71
N ILE A 135 -22.39 20.33 -17.49
CA ILE A 135 -22.52 20.33 -18.95
C ILE A 135 -24.01 20.34 -19.35
N VAL A 136 -24.82 19.46 -18.76
CA VAL A 136 -26.26 19.37 -19.07
C VAL A 136 -26.98 20.68 -18.75
N ILE A 137 -26.68 21.30 -17.61
CA ILE A 137 -27.24 22.61 -17.24
C ILE A 137 -26.84 23.69 -18.27
N SER A 138 -25.59 23.69 -18.73
CA SER A 138 -25.11 24.61 -19.77
C SER A 138 -25.89 24.44 -21.08
N ASP A 139 -26.10 23.20 -21.51
CA ASP A 139 -26.80 22.89 -22.76
C ASP A 139 -28.29 23.22 -22.68
N ILE A 140 -28.92 22.97 -21.53
CA ILE A 140 -30.27 23.44 -21.22
C ILE A 140 -30.35 24.96 -21.33
N GLY A 141 -29.39 25.70 -20.77
CA GLY A 141 -29.33 27.15 -20.87
C GLY A 141 -29.26 27.65 -22.32
N LYS A 142 -28.44 27.00 -23.17
CA LYS A 142 -28.37 27.32 -24.61
C LYS A 142 -29.68 27.04 -25.32
N LEU A 143 -30.32 25.92 -25.01
CA LEU A 143 -31.59 25.50 -25.61
C LEU A 143 -32.73 26.44 -25.21
N LEU A 144 -32.79 26.86 -23.94
CA LEU A 144 -33.74 27.88 -23.46
C LEU A 144 -33.54 29.21 -24.19
N ALA A 145 -32.29 29.61 -24.45
CA ALA A 145 -32.01 30.79 -25.26
C ALA A 145 -32.51 30.65 -26.71
N LEU A 146 -32.32 29.49 -27.35
CA LEU A 146 -32.83 29.23 -28.69
C LEU A 146 -34.37 29.31 -28.75
N ILE A 147 -35.07 28.78 -27.73
CA ILE A 147 -36.52 28.90 -27.60
C ILE A 147 -36.92 30.36 -27.41
N HIS A 148 -36.31 31.06 -26.44
CA HIS A 148 -36.62 32.45 -26.11
C HIS A 148 -36.47 33.39 -27.32
N TYR A 149 -35.38 33.23 -28.07
CA TYR A 149 -35.12 34.02 -29.28
C TYR A 149 -35.80 33.48 -30.55
N LYS A 150 -36.69 32.49 -30.42
CA LYS A 150 -37.44 31.86 -31.51
C LYS A 150 -36.54 31.41 -32.67
N LYS A 151 -35.36 30.86 -32.32
CA LYS A 151 -34.36 30.36 -33.28
C LYS A 151 -34.63 28.92 -33.74
N ILE A 152 -35.64 28.27 -33.17
CA ILE A 152 -36.14 26.96 -33.56
C ILE A 152 -37.66 27.03 -33.73
N ASP A 153 -38.24 26.14 -34.54
CA ASP A 153 -39.68 26.10 -34.76
C ASP A 153 -40.43 25.58 -33.52
N THR A 154 -41.75 25.83 -33.49
CA THR A 154 -42.62 25.49 -32.36
C THR A 154 -42.64 23.99 -32.03
N HIS A 155 -42.65 23.10 -33.03
CA HIS A 155 -42.68 21.67 -32.78
C HIS A 155 -41.34 21.18 -32.21
N THR A 156 -40.23 21.67 -32.74
CA THR A 156 -38.89 21.40 -32.20
C THR A 156 -38.75 21.94 -30.78
N ALA A 157 -39.24 23.17 -30.52
CA ALA A 157 -39.23 23.76 -29.18
C ALA A 157 -39.98 22.90 -28.14
N ILE A 158 -41.14 22.34 -28.50
CA ILE A 158 -41.91 21.45 -27.61
C ILE A 158 -41.12 20.18 -27.27
N SER A 159 -40.54 19.52 -28.27
CA SER A 159 -39.74 18.31 -28.07
C SER A 159 -38.49 18.58 -27.23
N MET A 160 -37.82 19.71 -27.50
CA MET A 160 -36.63 20.16 -26.78
C MET A 160 -36.94 20.54 -25.32
N ALA A 161 -38.09 21.17 -25.07
CA ALA A 161 -38.55 21.47 -23.71
C ALA A 161 -38.85 20.20 -22.90
N ARG A 162 -39.45 19.17 -23.53
CA ARG A 162 -39.66 17.85 -22.89
C ARG A 162 -38.34 17.18 -22.55
N LEU A 163 -37.43 17.10 -23.51
CA LEU A 163 -36.10 16.50 -23.28
C LEU A 163 -35.32 17.23 -22.18
N THR A 164 -35.41 18.55 -22.15
CA THR A 164 -34.82 19.39 -21.10
C THR A 164 -35.40 19.08 -19.73
N HIS A 165 -36.72 18.93 -19.63
CA HIS A 165 -37.39 18.55 -18.39
C HIS A 165 -36.93 17.17 -17.90
N ASP A 166 -36.96 16.16 -18.78
CA ASP A 166 -36.56 14.79 -18.45
C ASP A 166 -35.08 14.72 -18.01
N ALA A 167 -34.20 15.46 -18.70
CA ALA A 167 -32.79 15.57 -18.32
C ALA A 167 -32.63 16.24 -16.95
N THR A 168 -33.37 17.32 -16.69
CA THR A 168 -33.32 18.03 -15.39
C THR A 168 -33.76 17.11 -14.25
N VAL A 169 -34.88 16.39 -14.41
CA VAL A 169 -35.39 15.44 -13.39
C VAL A 169 -34.39 14.32 -13.13
N THR A 170 -33.78 13.77 -14.19
CA THR A 170 -32.81 12.68 -14.06
C THR A 170 -31.56 13.12 -13.31
N TRP A 171 -31.02 14.29 -13.65
CA TRP A 171 -29.82 14.80 -12.98
C TRP A 171 -30.09 15.27 -11.55
N ASP A 172 -31.28 15.81 -11.27
CA ASP A 172 -31.69 16.13 -9.90
C ASP A 172 -31.69 14.87 -9.00
N ASP A 173 -32.31 13.78 -9.47
CA ASP A 173 -32.32 12.50 -8.72
C ASP A 173 -30.91 11.92 -8.55
N LEU A 174 -30.08 11.92 -9.59
CA LEU A 174 -28.70 11.44 -9.50
C LEU A 174 -27.86 12.26 -8.50
N LEU A 175 -27.89 13.59 -8.61
CA LEU A 175 -27.14 14.47 -7.71
C LEU A 175 -27.64 14.36 -6.27
N LEU A 176 -28.96 14.30 -6.06
CA LEU A 176 -29.54 14.15 -4.73
C LEU A 176 -29.09 12.84 -4.07
N ARG A 177 -29.06 11.73 -4.82
CA ARG A 177 -28.53 10.44 -4.32
C ARG A 177 -27.07 10.54 -3.92
N ARG A 178 -26.23 11.21 -4.74
CA ARG A 178 -24.81 11.43 -4.40
C ARG A 178 -24.64 12.28 -3.16
N VAL A 179 -25.38 13.38 -3.05
CA VAL A 179 -25.36 14.26 -1.87
C VAL A 179 -25.78 13.49 -0.62
N ASN A 180 -26.84 12.67 -0.69
CA ASN A 180 -27.29 11.88 0.44
C ASN A 180 -26.24 10.86 0.89
N SER A 181 -25.58 10.17 -0.05
CA SER A 181 -24.49 9.23 0.26
C SER A 181 -23.29 9.91 0.95
N ILE A 182 -22.92 11.11 0.49
CA ILE A 182 -21.86 11.91 1.15
C ILE A 182 -22.33 12.35 2.55
N LYS A 183 -23.58 12.84 2.67
CA LYS A 183 -24.15 13.25 3.97
C LYS A 183 -24.19 12.12 4.99
N GLU A 184 -24.53 10.90 4.59
CA GLU A 184 -24.48 9.73 5.48
C GLU A 184 -23.06 9.48 6.00
N THR A 185 -22.05 9.62 5.13
CA THR A 185 -20.64 9.49 5.52
C THR A 185 -20.22 10.60 6.48
N LEU A 186 -20.63 11.84 6.20
CA LEU A 186 -20.37 12.99 7.06
C LEU A 186 -21.13 12.93 8.39
N ALA A 187 -22.32 12.33 8.44
CA ALA A 187 -23.10 12.14 9.66
C ALA A 187 -22.34 11.33 10.74
N MET A 188 -21.39 10.50 10.33
CA MET A 188 -20.53 9.72 11.22
C MET A 188 -19.38 10.54 11.83
N THR A 189 -19.16 11.76 11.34
CA THR A 189 -18.12 12.69 11.81
C THR A 189 -18.67 13.66 12.86
N SER A 190 -17.78 14.38 13.55
CA SER A 190 -18.18 15.45 14.47
C SER A 190 -18.90 16.61 13.77
N TYR A 191 -18.67 16.80 12.46
CA TYR A 191 -19.39 17.74 11.60
C TYR A 191 -20.81 17.27 11.22
N GLY A 192 -21.09 15.97 11.35
CA GLY A 192 -22.40 15.37 11.10
C GLY A 192 -23.45 15.66 12.16
N LYS A 193 -23.01 16.10 13.34
CA LYS A 193 -23.88 16.55 14.43
C LYS A 193 -24.19 18.02 14.23
N GLU A 194 -25.01 18.33 13.23
CA GLU A 194 -25.72 19.61 13.25
C GLU A 194 -26.58 19.65 14.51
N GLY A 195 -26.16 20.46 15.49
CA GLY A 195 -26.85 20.70 16.75
C GLY A 195 -26.08 20.22 17.98
N LYS A 196 -25.06 20.97 18.38
CA LYS A 196 -24.82 21.36 19.79
C LYS A 196 -24.03 22.65 19.86
#